data_AF-A0A0C3BBP5-F1
#
_entry.id   AF-A0A0C3BBP5-F1
#
_cell.length_a   1.000
_cell.length_b   1.000
_cell.length_c   1.000
_cell.angle_alpha   90.00
_cell.angle_beta   90.00
_cell.angle_gamma   90.00
#
_symmetry.space_group_name_H-M   'P 1'
#
loop_
_entity.id
_entity.type
_entity.pdbx_description
1 polymer ?
#
loop_
_entity_poly.entity_id
_entity_poly.type
_entity_poly.pdbx_seq_one_letter_code
_entity_poly.pdbx_strand_id
1 'polypeptide(L)'
;QGDGPRLKVREPNPFNGTDPIKLCMFLIQLQLSFNDCPCAFADNGNQVNFAILYLKGIALTHFENSLIEPDLLNPPAWDNDYGEFVLELKIYFGSPDLVSKAESKLENLSMKPTQHIAKYLVKFCQLATITGRDNHTLQHQLYHELPACIKDEVSQVG
;
A
#
# COMPACT_ATOMS: atom_id res chain seq x y z
N GLN A 1 -22.81 1.27 -31.68
CA GLN A 1 -22.14 0.22 -30.90
C GLN A 1 -20.77 0.78 -30.55
N GLY A 2 -20.61 1.30 -29.33
CA GLY A 2 -19.43 2.05 -28.93
C GLY A 2 -18.39 1.13 -28.31
N ASP A 3 -17.37 0.75 -29.08
CA ASP A 3 -16.09 0.36 -28.49
C ASP A 3 -15.38 1.67 -28.10
N GLY A 4 -15.57 2.08 -26.85
CA GLY A 4 -14.71 3.10 -26.24
C GLY A 4 -13.26 2.61 -26.22
N PRO A 5 -12.27 3.51 -26.28
CA PRO A 5 -10.86 3.12 -26.26
C PRO A 5 -10.60 2.34 -24.96
N ARG A 6 -10.35 1.04 -25.07
CA ARG A 6 -9.80 0.25 -23.96
C ARG A 6 -8.46 0.89 -23.62
N LEU A 7 -8.42 1.63 -22.51
CA LEU A 7 -7.18 2.13 -21.95
C LEU A 7 -6.29 0.91 -21.74
N LYS A 8 -5.26 0.79 -22.58
CA LYS A 8 -4.32 -0.31 -22.49
C LYS A 8 -3.55 -0.09 -21.19
N VAL A 9 -3.94 -0.82 -20.16
CA VAL A 9 -3.34 -0.75 -18.83
C VAL A 9 -1.83 -0.86 -18.98
N ARG A 10 -1.11 0.08 -18.38
CA ARG A 10 0.34 0.05 -18.40
C ARG A 10 0.78 -1.05 -17.45
N GLU A 11 1.36 -2.11 -18.01
CA GLU A 11 1.91 -3.21 -17.23
C GLU A 11 2.87 -2.67 -16.14
N PRO A 12 2.84 -3.25 -14.93
CA PRO A 12 3.76 -2.86 -13.86
C PRO A 12 5.22 -2.97 -14.31
N ASN A 13 6.04 -2.03 -13.88
CA ASN A 13 7.49 -2.16 -14.04
C ASN A 13 8.01 -3.24 -13.07
N PRO A 14 8.88 -4.16 -13.52
CA PRO A 14 9.41 -5.19 -12.64
C PRO A 14 10.18 -4.64 -11.44
N PHE A 15 10.00 -5.25 -10.28
CA PHE A 15 10.70 -4.90 -9.04
C PHE A 15 11.82 -5.88 -8.73
N ASN A 16 13.03 -5.38 -8.55
CA ASN A 16 14.23 -6.21 -8.37
C ASN A 16 14.67 -6.38 -6.90
N GLY A 17 14.02 -5.70 -5.95
CA GLY A 17 14.36 -5.75 -4.52
C GLY A 17 15.43 -4.75 -4.04
N THR A 18 16.04 -3.93 -4.92
CA THR A 18 17.22 -3.14 -4.51
C THR A 18 16.92 -1.71 -4.04
N ASP A 19 15.76 -1.16 -4.43
CA ASP A 19 15.40 0.24 -4.16
C ASP A 19 14.03 0.32 -3.47
N PRO A 20 13.98 0.64 -2.16
CA PRO A 20 12.73 0.75 -1.41
C PRO A 20 11.75 1.81 -1.94
N ILE A 21 12.23 2.84 -2.65
CA ILE A 21 11.34 3.83 -3.30
C ILE A 21 10.60 3.17 -4.46
N LYS A 22 11.29 2.30 -5.21
CA LYS A 22 10.68 1.54 -6.30
C LYS A 22 9.69 0.49 -5.79
N LEU A 23 9.85 -0.03 -4.57
CA LEU A 23 8.85 -0.90 -3.94
C LEU A 23 7.51 -0.16 -3.80
N CYS A 24 7.51 1.07 -3.31
CA CYS A 24 6.28 1.87 -3.19
C CYS A 24 5.62 2.11 -4.57
N MET A 25 6.42 2.48 -5.57
CA MET A 25 5.91 2.66 -6.94
C MET A 25 5.37 1.37 -7.55
N PHE A 26 5.99 0.23 -7.24
CA PHE A 26 5.57 -1.09 -7.68
C PHE A 26 4.20 -1.44 -7.09
N LEU A 27 4.02 -1.29 -5.77
CA LEU A 27 2.73 -1.56 -5.10
C LEU A 27 1.58 -0.69 -5.64
N ILE A 28 1.86 0.58 -5.95
CA ILE A 28 0.86 1.47 -6.59
C ILE A 28 0.46 0.93 -7.97
N GLN A 29 1.42 0.47 -8.78
CA GLN A 29 1.15 -0.07 -10.11
C GLN A 29 0.36 -1.38 -10.06
N LEU A 30 0.62 -2.24 -9.06
CA LEU A 30 -0.20 -3.43 -8.80
C LEU A 30 -1.64 -3.06 -8.47
N GLN A 31 -1.85 -2.13 -7.53
CA GLN A 31 -3.19 -1.71 -7.15
C GLN A 31 -3.98 -1.12 -8.33
N LEU A 32 -3.33 -0.33 -9.19
CA LEU A 32 -3.95 0.19 -10.41
C LEU A 32 -4.35 -0.95 -11.35
N SER A 33 -3.47 -1.93 -11.56
CA SER A 33 -3.75 -3.10 -12.39
C SER A 33 -4.93 -3.93 -11.85
N PHE A 34 -5.03 -4.07 -10.54
CA PHE A 34 -6.13 -4.78 -9.89
C PHE A 34 -7.46 -4.05 -10.04
N ASN A 35 -7.44 -2.72 -9.89
CA ASN A 35 -8.62 -1.87 -10.06
C ASN A 35 -9.13 -1.85 -11.51
N ASP A 36 -8.23 -2.03 -12.49
CA ASP A 36 -8.60 -2.06 -13.91
C ASP A 36 -9.32 -3.36 -14.30
N CYS A 37 -9.02 -4.47 -13.62
CA CYS A 37 -9.62 -5.79 -13.87
C CYS A 37 -10.12 -6.45 -12.57
N PRO A 38 -11.08 -5.85 -11.85
CA PRO A 38 -11.47 -6.30 -10.51
C PRO A 38 -12.00 -7.73 -10.49
N CYS A 39 -12.64 -8.19 -11.56
CA CYS A 39 -13.12 -9.58 -11.67
C CYS A 39 -11.98 -10.61 -11.77
N ALA A 40 -10.84 -10.26 -12.39
CA ALA A 40 -9.70 -11.16 -12.53
C ALA A 40 -8.90 -11.26 -11.22
N PHE A 41 -8.92 -10.18 -10.42
CA PHE A 41 -8.18 -10.03 -9.18
C PHE A 41 -9.09 -10.03 -7.94
N ALA A 42 -10.28 -10.64 -8.04
CA ALA A 42 -11.20 -10.79 -6.91
C ALA A 42 -10.67 -11.78 -5.85
N ASP A 43 -9.77 -12.67 -6.25
CA ASP A 43 -9.08 -13.63 -5.39
C ASP A 43 -7.69 -13.11 -5.00
N ASN A 44 -7.33 -13.25 -3.73
CA ASN A 44 -6.04 -12.79 -3.22
C ASN A 44 -4.87 -13.58 -3.80
N GLY A 45 -5.01 -14.89 -4.04
CA GLY A 45 -4.00 -15.70 -4.69
C GLY A 45 -3.69 -15.22 -6.12
N ASN A 46 -4.70 -14.79 -6.87
CA ASN A 46 -4.49 -14.17 -8.18
C ASN A 46 -3.70 -12.85 -8.09
N GLN A 47 -3.94 -12.04 -7.06
CA GLN A 47 -3.18 -10.81 -6.83
C GLN A 47 -1.71 -11.10 -6.50
N VAL A 48 -1.48 -12.07 -5.61
CA VAL A 48 -0.13 -12.52 -5.20
C VAL A 48 0.62 -13.08 -6.41
N ASN A 49 0.04 -14.02 -7.15
CA ASN A 49 0.65 -14.61 -8.34
C ASN A 49 0.99 -13.56 -9.38
N PHE A 50 0.08 -12.61 -9.64
CA PHE A 50 0.35 -11.52 -10.55
C PHE A 50 1.49 -10.63 -10.08
N ALA A 51 1.54 -10.28 -8.79
CA ALA A 51 2.65 -9.50 -8.24
C ALA A 51 4.00 -10.22 -8.39
N ILE A 52 4.04 -11.52 -8.09
CA ILE A 52 5.24 -12.37 -8.21
C ILE A 52 5.76 -12.41 -9.66
N LEU A 53 4.88 -12.45 -10.67
CA LEU A 53 5.29 -12.41 -12.09
C LEU A 53 6.10 -11.16 -12.46
N TYR A 54 5.94 -10.06 -11.72
CA TYR A 54 6.68 -8.83 -11.91
C TYR A 54 7.85 -8.66 -10.92
N LEU A 55 8.14 -9.64 -10.08
CA LEU A 55 9.36 -9.66 -9.29
C LEU A 55 10.54 -10.17 -10.13
N LYS A 56 11.74 -9.67 -9.83
CA LYS A 56 13.01 -10.09 -10.43
C LYS A 56 14.14 -10.03 -9.41
N GLY A 57 15.30 -10.57 -9.77
CA GLY A 57 16.51 -10.46 -8.96
C GLY A 57 16.28 -10.97 -7.53
N ILE A 58 16.84 -10.26 -6.55
CA ILE A 58 16.76 -10.67 -5.14
C ILE A 58 15.33 -10.68 -4.60
N ALA A 59 14.41 -9.88 -5.19
CA ALA A 59 13.01 -9.92 -4.80
C ALA A 59 12.35 -11.25 -5.19
N LEU A 60 12.57 -11.73 -6.42
CA LEU A 60 12.03 -13.01 -6.85
C LEU A 60 12.69 -14.17 -6.08
N THR A 61 14.01 -14.12 -5.91
CA THR A 61 14.77 -15.14 -5.18
C THR A 61 14.30 -15.34 -3.73
N HIS A 62 13.76 -14.31 -3.09
CA HIS A 62 13.13 -14.44 -1.76
C HIS A 62 11.95 -15.42 -1.75
N PHE A 63 11.13 -15.40 -2.82
CA PHE A 63 9.92 -16.23 -2.92
C PHE A 63 10.15 -17.55 -3.67
N GLU A 64 11.24 -17.70 -4.42
CA GLU A 64 11.54 -18.86 -5.27
C GLU A 64 11.43 -20.20 -4.53
N ASN A 65 11.96 -20.31 -3.31
CA ASN A 65 11.96 -21.57 -2.56
C ASN A 65 10.54 -22.06 -2.27
N SER A 66 9.65 -21.17 -1.83
CA SER A 66 8.25 -21.52 -1.53
C SER A 66 7.43 -21.81 -2.78
N LEU A 67 7.83 -21.27 -3.95
CA LEU A 67 7.15 -21.53 -5.22
C LEU A 67 7.56 -22.87 -5.85
N ILE A 68 8.84 -23.25 -5.71
CA ILE A 68 9.37 -24.50 -6.29
C ILE A 68 9.04 -25.70 -5.39
N GLU A 69 9.17 -25.54 -4.08
CA GLU A 69 8.94 -26.59 -3.09
C GLU A 69 7.91 -26.13 -2.05
N PRO A 70 6.61 -26.06 -2.41
CA PRO A 70 5.59 -25.59 -1.50
C PRO A 70 5.41 -26.57 -0.33
N ASP A 71 5.52 -26.06 0.90
CA ASP A 71 5.14 -26.81 2.10
C ASP A 71 3.61 -26.85 2.21
N LEU A 72 3.04 -27.97 1.79
CA LEU A 72 1.58 -28.19 1.82
C LEU A 72 1.02 -28.31 3.25
N LEU A 73 1.86 -28.58 4.25
CA LEU A 73 1.44 -28.69 5.65
C LEU A 73 1.52 -27.33 6.37
N ASN A 74 2.48 -26.48 5.98
CA ASN A 74 2.63 -25.12 6.51
C ASN A 74 2.93 -24.12 5.38
N PRO A 75 1.93 -23.75 4.56
CA PRO A 75 2.12 -22.76 3.51
C PRO A 75 2.47 -21.40 4.13
N PRO A 76 3.28 -20.59 3.46
CA PRO A 76 3.59 -19.26 3.96
C PRO A 76 2.33 -18.39 3.97
N ALA A 77 2.23 -17.50 4.97
CA ALA A 77 1.06 -16.64 5.15
C ALA A 77 0.74 -15.77 3.92
N TRP A 78 1.78 -15.42 3.14
CA TRP A 78 1.64 -14.60 1.93
C TRP A 78 1.07 -15.33 0.71
N ASP A 79 1.01 -16.68 0.69
CA ASP A 79 0.70 -17.47 -0.52
C ASP A 79 -0.69 -17.18 -1.10
N ASN A 80 -1.66 -16.94 -0.22
CA ASN A 80 -3.04 -16.64 -0.60
C ASN A 80 -3.61 -15.40 0.12
N ASP A 81 -2.72 -14.55 0.65
CA ASP A 81 -3.09 -13.30 1.28
C ASP A 81 -2.19 -12.17 0.75
N TYR A 82 -2.79 -11.27 -0.02
CA TYR A 82 -2.07 -10.14 -0.61
C TYR A 82 -1.57 -9.15 0.45
N GLY A 83 -2.27 -9.01 1.58
CA GLY A 83 -1.84 -8.18 2.69
C GLY A 83 -0.56 -8.70 3.33
N GLU A 84 -0.51 -9.99 3.62
CA GLU A 84 0.68 -10.68 4.14
C GLU A 84 1.84 -10.65 3.14
N PHE A 85 1.55 -10.81 1.84
CA PHE A 85 2.56 -10.64 0.78
C PHE A 85 3.18 -9.24 0.75
N VAL A 86 2.36 -8.20 0.89
CA VAL A 86 2.85 -6.82 0.96
C VAL A 86 3.67 -6.58 2.22
N LEU A 87 3.27 -7.18 3.35
CA LEU A 87 4.03 -7.11 4.59
C LEU A 87 5.41 -7.74 4.44
N GLU A 88 5.48 -8.95 3.88
CA GLU A 88 6.72 -9.66 3.56
C GLU A 88 7.66 -8.78 2.70
N LEU A 89 7.13 -8.21 1.60
CA LEU A 89 7.91 -7.30 0.75
C LEU A 89 8.45 -6.08 1.51
N LYS A 90 7.66 -5.50 2.42
CA LYS A 90 8.09 -4.35 3.23
C LYS A 90 9.13 -4.73 4.28
N ILE A 91 9.03 -5.92 4.87
CA ILE A 91 10.00 -6.43 5.85
C ILE A 91 11.36 -6.62 5.19
N TYR A 92 11.40 -7.24 4.02
CA TYR A 92 12.66 -7.62 3.36
C TYR A 92 13.23 -6.52 2.45
N PHE A 93 12.39 -5.72 1.80
CA PHE A 93 12.82 -4.73 0.80
C PHE A 93 12.36 -3.30 1.09
N GLY A 94 11.67 -3.09 2.22
CA GLY A 94 11.37 -1.74 2.72
C GLY A 94 12.62 -1.03 3.25
N SER A 95 12.50 0.28 3.44
CA SER A 95 13.56 1.06 4.08
C SER A 95 13.14 1.39 5.51
N PRO A 96 13.92 0.97 6.54
CA PRO A 96 13.69 1.39 7.92
C PRO A 96 13.69 2.91 8.07
N ASP A 97 14.56 3.61 7.32
CA ASP A 97 14.66 5.06 7.32
C ASP A 97 13.43 5.74 6.67
N LEU A 98 12.78 5.12 5.68
CA LEU A 98 11.52 5.64 5.14
C LEU A 98 10.36 5.50 6.14
N VAL A 99 10.33 4.40 6.92
CA VAL A 99 9.36 4.23 8.00
C VAL A 99 9.59 5.29 9.08
N SER A 100 10.80 5.42 9.61
CA SER A 100 11.12 6.45 10.62
C SER A 100 10.88 7.88 10.12
N LYS A 101 11.22 8.18 8.85
CA LYS A 101 10.89 9.48 8.24
C LYS A 101 9.40 9.69 8.04
N ALA A 102 8.65 8.64 7.72
CA ALA A 102 7.20 8.72 7.59
C ALA A 102 6.52 8.89 8.95
N GLU A 103 6.98 8.19 9.98
CA GLU A 103 6.52 8.37 11.37
C GLU A 103 6.80 9.77 11.86
N SER A 104 8.03 10.26 11.70
CA SER A 104 8.38 11.64 12.08
C SER A 104 7.56 12.67 11.29
N LYS A 105 7.29 12.44 10.00
CA LYS A 105 6.40 13.31 9.21
C LYS A 105 4.94 13.20 9.62
N LEU A 106 4.51 12.06 10.13
CA LEU A 106 3.15 11.83 10.64
C LEU A 106 2.97 12.53 11.99
N GLU A 107 3.92 12.40 12.92
CA GLU A 107 3.94 13.10 14.21
C GLU A 107 3.98 14.63 14.08
N ASN A 108 4.60 15.12 13.01
CA ASN A 108 4.66 16.54 12.71
C ASN A 108 3.62 16.97 11.66
N LEU A 109 2.71 16.07 11.25
CA LEU A 109 1.65 16.43 10.33
C LEU A 109 0.64 17.28 11.11
N SER A 110 0.32 18.44 10.57
CA SER A 110 -0.72 19.29 11.13
C SER A 110 -1.39 20.02 9.98
N MET A 111 -2.72 19.99 9.96
CA MET A 111 -3.49 20.66 8.92
C MET A 111 -3.49 22.15 9.18
N LYS A 112 -2.94 22.94 8.24
CA LYS A 112 -3.02 24.40 8.33
C LYS A 112 -4.45 24.88 8.10
N PRO A 113 -4.89 26.01 8.71
CA PRO A 113 -6.26 26.53 8.57
C PRO A 113 -6.68 26.82 7.13
N THR A 114 -5.72 27.11 6.25
CA THR A 114 -5.94 27.43 4.83
C THR A 114 -5.77 26.23 3.89
N GLN A 115 -5.45 25.05 4.42
CA GLN A 115 -5.17 23.86 3.62
C GLN A 115 -6.46 23.09 3.32
N HIS A 116 -6.60 22.60 2.08
CA HIS A 116 -7.71 21.70 1.73
C HIS A 116 -7.60 20.37 2.48
N ILE A 117 -8.68 19.97 3.15
CA ILE A 117 -8.76 18.73 3.95
C ILE A 117 -8.42 17.48 3.14
N ALA A 118 -8.88 17.39 1.89
CA ALA A 118 -8.56 16.26 1.00
C ALA A 118 -7.05 16.10 0.76
N LYS A 119 -6.31 17.21 0.64
CA LYS A 119 -4.85 17.19 0.46
C LYS A 119 -4.11 16.77 1.73
N TYR A 120 -4.66 17.10 2.89
CA TYR A 120 -4.16 16.62 4.18
C TYR A 120 -4.43 15.12 4.35
N LEU A 121 -5.67 14.67 4.08
CA LEU A 121 -6.07 13.26 4.16
C LEU A 121 -5.23 12.37 3.24
N VAL A 122 -5.00 12.78 2.00
CA VAL A 122 -4.14 12.03 1.07
C VAL A 122 -2.72 11.87 1.62
N LYS A 123 -2.13 12.92 2.20
CA LYS A 123 -0.79 12.84 2.82
C LYS A 123 -0.77 11.97 4.07
N PHE A 124 -1.80 12.09 4.92
CA PHE A 124 -1.95 11.30 6.13
C PHE A 124 -2.09 9.80 5.80
N CYS A 125 -2.98 9.44 4.87
CA CYS A 125 -3.16 8.06 4.39
C CYS A 125 -1.88 7.50 3.74
N GLN A 126 -1.15 8.31 2.98
CA GLN A 126 0.14 7.91 2.40
C GLN A 126 1.18 7.58 3.47
N LEU A 127 1.33 8.45 4.48
CA LEU A 127 2.29 8.24 5.57
C LEU A 127 1.91 7.02 6.42
N ALA A 128 0.62 6.86 6.76
CA ALA A 128 0.12 5.70 7.49
C ALA A 128 0.36 4.37 6.75
N THR A 129 0.21 4.37 5.42
CA THR A 129 0.47 3.19 4.58
C THR A 129 1.95 2.80 4.58
N ILE A 130 2.86 3.79 4.64
CA ILE A 130 4.31 3.57 4.71
C ILE A 130 4.72 3.04 6.09
N THR A 131 4.10 3.53 7.17
CA THR A 131 4.43 3.14 8.54
C THR A 131 3.76 1.83 8.98
N GLY A 132 2.80 1.32 8.22
CA GLY A 132 2.11 0.06 8.53
C GLY A 132 1.18 0.15 9.76
N ARG A 133 0.82 1.36 10.20
CA ARG A 133 -0.10 1.55 11.33
C ARG A 133 -1.54 1.19 10.94
N ASP A 134 -2.24 0.50 11.83
CA ASP A 134 -3.63 0.07 11.63
C ASP A 134 -4.61 1.25 11.54
N ASN A 135 -5.78 1.02 10.92
CA ASN A 135 -6.82 2.05 10.78
C ASN A 135 -7.45 2.51 12.11
N HIS A 136 -7.35 1.72 13.17
CA HIS A 136 -8.01 1.97 14.45
C HIS A 136 -7.26 3.01 15.31
N THR A 137 -5.93 3.01 15.21
CA THR A 137 -5.04 3.99 15.85
C THR A 137 -5.06 5.33 15.11
N LEU A 138 -5.32 5.30 13.80
CA LEU A 138 -5.37 6.47 12.93
C LEU A 138 -6.56 7.39 13.19
N GLN A 139 -7.72 6.87 13.63
CA GLN A 139 -8.90 7.71 13.94
C GLN A 139 -8.65 8.64 15.14
N HIS A 140 -7.95 8.16 16.17
CA HIS A 140 -7.67 8.94 17.38
C HIS A 140 -6.63 10.05 17.12
N GLN A 141 -5.64 9.79 16.25
CA GLN A 141 -4.66 10.79 15.80
C GLN A 141 -5.28 11.82 14.85
N LEU A 142 -6.13 11.39 13.92
CA LEU A 142 -6.85 12.27 13.00
C LEU A 142 -7.72 13.28 13.78
N TYR A 143 -8.44 12.80 14.81
CA TYR A 143 -9.24 13.68 15.66
C TYR A 143 -8.38 14.69 16.42
N HIS A 144 -7.18 14.33 16.85
CA HIS A 144 -6.27 15.25 17.55
C HIS A 144 -5.66 16.31 16.62
N GLU A 145 -5.34 15.96 15.36
CA GLU A 145 -4.63 16.84 14.43
C GLU A 145 -5.53 17.73 13.56
N LEU A 146 -6.85 17.52 13.63
CA LEU A 146 -7.81 18.40 12.95
C LEU A 146 -7.77 19.83 13.51
N PRO A 147 -7.89 20.85 12.66
CA PRO A 147 -7.98 22.25 13.08
C PRO A 147 -9.16 22.47 14.03
N ALA A 148 -9.00 23.36 15.02
CA ALA A 148 -10.05 23.69 15.99
C ALA A 148 -11.38 24.07 15.32
N CYS A 149 -11.35 24.81 14.22
CA CYS A 149 -12.55 25.21 13.49
C CYS A 149 -13.38 24.04 12.92
N ILE A 150 -12.76 22.90 12.59
CA ILE A 150 -13.48 21.71 12.12
C ILE A 150 -13.99 20.90 13.32
N LYS A 151 -13.24 20.85 14.42
CA LYS A 151 -13.71 20.23 15.68
C LYS A 151 -14.93 20.94 16.25
N ASP A 152 -14.97 22.25 16.12
CA ASP A 152 -16.08 23.09 16.59
C ASP A 152 -17.35 22.87 15.75
N GLU A 153 -17.25 22.71 14.43
CA GLU A 153 -18.39 22.36 13.56
C GLU A 153 -18.94 20.95 13.84
N VAL A 154 -18.06 19.95 14.04
CA VAL A 154 -18.46 18.57 14.30
C VAL A 154 -19.13 18.42 15.68
N SER A 155 -18.75 19.27 16.64
CA SER A 155 -19.36 19.30 17.99
C SER A 155 -20.71 20.03 18.05
N GLN A 156 -21.05 20.84 17.03
CA GLN A 156 -22.36 21.52 16.94
C GLN A 156 -23.45 20.72 16.22
N VAL A 157 -23.08 19.62 15.55
CA VAL A 157 -24.03 18.76 14.80
C VAL A 157 -24.48 17.54 15.65
N GLY A 158 -24.09 17.50 16.94
CA GLY A 158 -24.53 16.49 17.92
C GLY A 158 -25.87 16.82 18.56
#